data_AF-A0A5T0G158-F1
#
_entry.id   AF-A0A5T0G158-F1
#
_cell.length_a   1.000
_cell.length_b   1.000
_cell.length_c   1.000
_cell.angle_alpha   90.00
_cell.angle_beta   90.00
_cell.angle_gamma   90.00
#
_symmetry.space_group_name_H-M   'P 1'
#
loop_
_entity.id
_entity.type
_entity.pdbx_description
1 polymer ?
#
loop_
_entity_poly.entity_id
_entity_poly.type
_entity_poly.pdbx_seq_one_letter_code
_entity_poly.pdbx_strand_id
1 'polypeptide(L)'
;QALSKHLDYISRDGNVELITNDFDIYAGEDEILEVKRIFKNEGSPIPLYKEGAKEKRHTINMVFSMKEHSTTPKEKLQQAVITTLKRMYPNNFFVVAFHNDTDNPHCHVCLKVADKNGKRINPKKADLANLRAEFANALNELGIEAKATNKKQREVEINQEFSVKLNTNNEINQAPKIKMHYYQVMDFGEANYQFSTDKNAKKSYYVSYKTKKGITTIWGQDLERVVRENKVLRGEYARFKIVGQEEYEIKRKAKINNKWQEVIKTLKKPIWEVSVIGREKDLKQINKAKTTKKYKIIQDKGVNNERDYTKQYRQRVLQELGNKSTIRRETAQERNSMRILSKQPMVHNTKRTQMLLHINALNQLQQGKRGRTDNSLRWTSARNNEITRNG
;
A
#
# COMPACT_ATOMS: atom_id res chain seq x y z
N GLN A 1 -4.57 -18.93 28.80
CA GLN A 1 -3.94 -17.63 28.48
C GLN A 1 -4.60 -16.90 27.31
N ALA A 2 -4.76 -17.52 26.13
CA ALA A 2 -5.38 -16.86 24.96
C ALA A 2 -6.84 -16.38 25.19
N LEU A 3 -7.66 -17.18 25.87
CA LEU A 3 -9.02 -16.80 26.27
C LEU A 3 -9.03 -15.53 27.15
N SER A 4 -8.24 -15.50 28.23
CA SER A 4 -8.18 -14.35 29.13
C SER A 4 -7.85 -13.07 28.36
N LYS A 5 -6.76 -13.09 27.58
CA LYS A 5 -6.35 -11.94 26.76
C LYS A 5 -7.43 -11.48 25.78
N HIS A 6 -8.22 -12.42 25.25
CA HIS A 6 -9.30 -12.05 24.35
C HIS A 6 -10.46 -11.39 25.11
N LEU A 7 -10.85 -11.93 26.27
CA LEU A 7 -11.87 -11.32 27.13
C LEU A 7 -11.46 -9.91 27.57
N ASP A 8 -10.21 -9.74 27.99
CA ASP A 8 -9.62 -8.43 28.36
C ASP A 8 -9.71 -7.43 27.19
N TYR A 9 -9.35 -7.89 25.99
CA TYR A 9 -9.43 -7.06 24.78
C TYR A 9 -10.88 -6.64 24.44
N ILE A 10 -11.83 -7.58 24.42
CA ILE A 10 -13.21 -7.27 24.02
C ILE A 10 -13.97 -6.49 25.11
N SER A 11 -13.59 -6.62 26.38
CA SER A 11 -14.16 -5.81 27.47
C SER A 11 -13.42 -4.50 27.69
N ARG A 12 -12.35 -4.20 26.92
CA ARG A 12 -11.48 -3.03 27.16
C ARG A 12 -11.00 -2.97 28.61
N ASP A 13 -10.53 -4.10 29.11
CA ASP A 13 -10.08 -4.30 30.50
C ASP A 13 -11.20 -3.95 31.52
N GLY A 14 -12.45 -4.32 31.20
CA GLY A 14 -13.63 -4.11 32.05
C GLY A 14 -14.41 -2.81 31.80
N ASN A 15 -13.94 -1.94 30.91
CA ASN A 15 -14.65 -0.69 30.56
C ASN A 15 -15.85 -0.89 29.61
N VAL A 16 -15.99 -2.08 29.01
CA VAL A 16 -17.09 -2.46 28.12
C VAL A 16 -17.79 -3.70 28.68
N GLU A 17 -19.12 -3.60 28.75
CA GLU A 17 -20.01 -4.66 29.20
C GLU A 17 -19.88 -5.94 28.37
N LEU A 18 -19.85 -7.09 29.05
CA LEU A 18 -20.04 -8.41 28.48
C LEU A 18 -21.45 -8.91 28.79
N ILE A 19 -22.21 -9.26 27.76
CA ILE A 19 -23.55 -9.83 27.89
C ILE A 19 -23.49 -11.33 27.61
N THR A 20 -24.01 -12.15 28.52
CA THR A 20 -24.04 -13.62 28.37
C THR A 20 -25.19 -14.09 27.48
N ASN A 21 -25.27 -15.40 27.25
CA ASN A 21 -26.41 -16.02 26.58
C ASN A 21 -27.74 -15.72 27.28
N ASP A 22 -27.76 -15.56 28.61
CA ASP A 22 -28.97 -15.35 29.40
C ASP A 22 -29.26 -13.87 29.70
N PHE A 23 -28.58 -12.98 28.98
CA PHE A 23 -28.68 -11.53 29.11
C PHE A 23 -28.16 -10.95 30.43
N ASP A 24 -27.39 -11.74 31.19
CA ASP A 24 -26.63 -11.21 32.33
C ASP A 24 -25.53 -10.29 31.82
N ILE A 25 -25.35 -9.16 32.51
CA ILE A 25 -24.39 -8.12 32.16
C ILE A 25 -23.25 -8.14 33.17
N TYR A 26 -22.02 -8.21 32.67
CA TYR A 26 -20.79 -8.18 33.46
C TYR A 26 -19.93 -6.97 33.03
N ALA A 27 -19.57 -6.10 33.98
CA ALA A 27 -18.77 -4.90 33.77
C ALA A 27 -17.77 -4.69 34.92
N GLY A 28 -16.60 -4.12 34.60
CA GLY A 28 -15.52 -3.93 35.57
C GLY A 28 -14.60 -5.15 35.72
N GLU A 29 -13.39 -4.93 36.21
CA GLU A 29 -12.31 -5.93 36.23
C GLU A 29 -12.68 -7.23 37.00
N ASP A 30 -13.35 -7.09 38.15
CA ASP A 30 -13.76 -8.21 39.00
C ASP A 30 -14.82 -9.09 38.33
N GLU A 31 -15.81 -8.48 37.65
CA GLU A 31 -16.84 -9.22 36.94
C GLU A 31 -16.29 -9.91 35.68
N ILE A 32 -15.33 -9.28 34.99
CA ILE A 32 -14.61 -9.93 33.89
C ILE A 32 -13.78 -11.13 34.39
N LEU A 33 -13.22 -11.05 35.60
CA LEU A 33 -12.56 -12.19 36.24
C LEU A 33 -13.53 -13.34 36.50
N GLU A 34 -14.77 -13.03 36.88
CA GLU A 34 -15.82 -14.03 37.04
C GLU A 34 -16.17 -14.70 35.70
N VAL A 35 -16.33 -13.92 34.62
CA VAL A 35 -16.55 -14.49 33.28
C VAL A 35 -15.41 -15.43 32.88
N LYS A 36 -14.14 -15.07 33.15
CA LYS A 36 -13.00 -15.96 32.91
C LYS A 36 -13.11 -17.26 33.71
N ARG A 37 -13.59 -17.19 34.95
CA ARG A 37 -13.82 -18.33 35.85
C ARG A 37 -14.93 -19.24 35.31
N ILE A 38 -16.04 -18.67 34.84
CA ILE A 38 -17.14 -19.39 34.18
C ILE A 38 -16.63 -20.17 32.97
N PHE A 39 -15.91 -19.50 32.06
CA PHE A 39 -15.32 -20.19 30.91
C PHE A 39 -14.39 -21.33 31.30
N LYS A 40 -13.60 -21.16 32.37
CA LYS A 40 -12.66 -22.16 32.86
C LYS A 40 -13.36 -23.38 33.46
N ASN A 41 -14.36 -23.15 34.32
CA ASN A 41 -14.86 -24.15 35.24
C ASN A 41 -16.21 -24.76 34.85
N GLU A 42 -17.12 -23.99 34.23
CA GLU A 42 -18.49 -24.45 34.00
C GLU A 42 -18.63 -25.34 32.76
N GLY A 43 -19.46 -26.38 32.83
CA GLY A 43 -19.57 -27.38 31.77
C GLY A 43 -18.26 -28.14 31.57
N SER A 44 -17.80 -28.28 30.33
CA SER A 44 -16.49 -28.91 30.07
C SER A 44 -15.34 -27.96 30.44
N PRO A 45 -14.46 -28.34 31.38
CA PRO A 45 -13.39 -27.46 31.83
C PRO A 45 -12.38 -27.13 30.73
N ILE A 46 -11.83 -25.92 30.79
CA ILE A 46 -10.71 -25.50 29.95
C ILE A 46 -9.42 -25.66 30.79
N PRO A 47 -8.56 -26.64 30.49
CA PRO A 47 -7.34 -26.89 31.27
C PRO A 47 -6.35 -25.73 31.13
N LEU A 48 -5.46 -25.60 32.12
CA LEU A 48 -4.35 -24.66 32.04
C LEU A 48 -3.31 -25.12 31.00
N TYR A 49 -2.53 -24.15 30.55
CA TYR A 49 -1.45 -24.41 29.61
C TYR A 49 -0.48 -25.44 30.21
N LYS A 50 -0.22 -26.53 29.47
CA LYS A 50 0.66 -27.67 29.83
C LYS A 50 0.08 -28.72 30.80
N GLU A 51 -1.20 -28.68 31.16
CA GLU A 51 -1.85 -29.76 31.96
C GLU A 51 -2.17 -31.03 31.14
N GLY A 52 -1.32 -31.39 30.17
CA GLY A 52 -1.26 -32.76 29.61
C GLY A 52 -2.28 -33.16 28.53
N ALA A 53 -3.16 -32.27 28.06
CA ALA A 53 -4.07 -32.60 26.95
C ALA A 53 -3.48 -32.22 25.57
N LYS A 54 -3.78 -33.03 24.54
CA LYS A 54 -3.60 -32.69 23.13
C LYS A 54 -4.19 -31.29 22.86
N GLU A 55 -3.43 -30.42 22.20
CA GLU A 55 -3.88 -29.07 21.87
C GLU A 55 -5.22 -29.10 21.12
N LYS A 56 -6.22 -28.41 21.67
CA LYS A 56 -7.56 -28.31 21.08
C LYS A 56 -8.06 -26.87 21.21
N ARG A 57 -8.89 -26.46 20.25
CA ARG A 57 -9.54 -25.14 20.27
C ARG A 57 -10.64 -25.11 21.33
N HIS A 58 -10.53 -24.26 22.35
CA HIS A 58 -11.53 -24.13 23.42
C HIS A 58 -12.57 -23.05 23.17
N THR A 59 -12.24 -22.01 22.41
CA THR A 59 -13.16 -20.93 22.06
C THR A 59 -13.13 -20.59 20.58
N ILE A 60 -14.23 -20.01 20.11
CA ILE A 60 -14.37 -19.43 18.79
C ILE A 60 -14.73 -17.97 18.97
N ASN A 61 -13.90 -17.10 18.41
CA ASN A 61 -14.11 -15.66 18.49
C ASN A 61 -14.70 -15.19 17.15
N MET A 62 -15.81 -14.45 17.22
CA MET A 62 -16.54 -13.96 16.04
C MET A 62 -16.79 -12.46 16.17
N VAL A 63 -17.01 -11.79 15.04
CA VAL A 63 -17.40 -10.38 14.98
C VAL A 63 -18.63 -10.27 14.09
N PHE A 64 -19.70 -9.70 14.64
CA PHE A 64 -20.94 -9.38 13.91
C PHE A 64 -20.99 -7.88 13.66
N SER A 65 -21.22 -7.51 12.40
CA SER A 65 -21.32 -6.11 11.97
C SER A 65 -22.25 -6.01 10.76
N MET A 66 -22.74 -4.80 10.50
CA MET A 66 -23.52 -4.49 9.30
C MET A 66 -23.11 -3.13 8.74
N LYS A 67 -23.37 -2.91 7.45
CA LYS A 67 -22.94 -1.70 6.72
C LYS A 67 -23.66 -0.42 7.18
N GLU A 68 -24.94 -0.52 7.54
CA GLU A 68 -25.77 0.63 7.98
C GLU A 68 -25.82 0.71 9.50
N HIS A 69 -24.65 0.72 10.11
CA HIS A 69 -24.48 0.68 11.57
C HIS A 69 -24.85 2.00 12.26
N SER A 70 -24.89 3.13 11.55
CA SER A 70 -25.20 4.45 12.13
C SER A 70 -26.67 4.62 12.51
N THR A 71 -27.56 3.84 11.90
CA THR A 71 -29.01 3.88 12.14
C THR A 71 -29.50 2.74 13.01
N THR A 72 -28.62 1.81 13.38
CA THR A 72 -28.97 0.59 14.12
C THR A 72 -28.74 0.79 15.62
N PRO A 73 -29.79 0.70 16.46
CA PRO A 73 -29.63 0.79 17.92
C PRO A 73 -28.73 -0.31 18.48
N LYS A 74 -27.86 0.03 19.45
CA LYS A 74 -26.93 -0.89 20.13
C LYS A 74 -27.67 -2.13 20.65
N GLU A 75 -28.79 -1.90 21.33
CA GLU A 75 -29.56 -2.92 22.04
C GLU A 75 -30.11 -3.95 21.07
N LYS A 76 -30.65 -3.49 19.93
CA LYS A 76 -31.18 -4.38 18.89
C LYS A 76 -30.08 -5.19 18.21
N LEU A 77 -28.90 -4.60 17.98
CA LEU A 77 -27.77 -5.31 17.41
C LEU A 77 -27.29 -6.42 18.36
N GLN A 78 -27.09 -6.10 19.64
CA GLN A 78 -26.71 -7.08 20.66
C GLN A 78 -27.74 -8.20 20.79
N GLN A 79 -29.03 -7.84 20.86
CA GLN A 79 -30.12 -8.81 20.93
C GLN A 79 -30.16 -9.71 19.69
N ALA A 80 -29.97 -9.17 18.47
CA ALA A 80 -29.91 -9.98 17.26
C ALA A 80 -28.75 -10.98 17.29
N VAL A 81 -27.57 -10.56 17.77
CA VAL A 81 -26.40 -11.45 17.92
C VAL A 81 -26.67 -12.56 18.95
N ILE A 82 -27.21 -12.22 20.12
CA ILE A 82 -27.54 -13.18 21.17
C ILE A 82 -28.60 -14.18 20.67
N THR A 83 -29.68 -13.70 20.05
CA THR A 83 -30.72 -14.55 19.45
C THR A 83 -30.14 -15.51 18.42
N THR A 84 -29.27 -15.01 17.53
CA THR A 84 -28.59 -15.83 16.51
C THR A 84 -27.78 -16.95 17.14
N LEU A 85 -26.98 -16.63 18.16
CA LEU A 85 -26.14 -17.60 18.84
C LEU A 85 -26.95 -18.60 19.66
N LYS A 86 -28.04 -18.17 20.31
CA LYS A 86 -28.96 -19.06 21.03
C LYS A 86 -29.63 -20.06 20.07
N ARG A 87 -30.03 -19.63 18.86
CA ARG A 87 -30.62 -20.53 17.85
C ARG A 87 -29.60 -21.53 17.30
N MET A 88 -28.40 -21.07 16.99
CA MET A 88 -27.36 -21.90 16.37
C MET A 88 -26.64 -22.81 17.37
N TYR A 89 -26.45 -22.35 18.60
CA TYR A 89 -25.65 -22.99 19.64
C TYR A 89 -26.33 -22.92 21.02
N PRO A 90 -27.54 -23.49 21.18
CA PRO A 90 -28.40 -23.27 22.36
C PRO A 90 -27.81 -23.74 23.70
N ASN A 91 -26.84 -24.66 23.67
CA ASN A 91 -26.23 -25.24 24.86
C ASN A 91 -24.81 -24.71 25.13
N ASN A 92 -24.29 -23.84 24.27
CA ASN A 92 -22.94 -23.32 24.38
C ASN A 92 -22.95 -21.98 25.13
N PHE A 93 -22.05 -21.85 26.10
CA PHE A 93 -21.82 -20.57 26.76
C PHE A 93 -21.13 -19.59 25.80
N PHE A 94 -21.57 -18.34 25.80
CA PHE A 94 -20.91 -17.27 25.05
C PHE A 94 -21.10 -15.92 25.75
N VAL A 95 -20.21 -15.00 25.43
CA VAL A 95 -20.32 -13.59 25.81
C VAL A 95 -20.23 -12.68 24.59
N VAL A 96 -20.93 -11.55 24.65
CA VAL A 96 -21.00 -10.55 23.59
C VAL A 96 -20.57 -9.19 24.15
N ALA A 97 -19.63 -8.52 23.47
CA ALA A 97 -19.21 -7.15 23.75
C ALA A 97 -19.55 -6.25 22.55
N PHE A 98 -20.09 -5.06 22.78
CA PHE A 98 -20.37 -4.09 21.73
C PHE A 98 -19.31 -3.00 21.70
N HIS A 99 -18.69 -2.78 20.56
CA HIS A 99 -17.69 -1.73 20.33
C HIS A 99 -18.28 -0.67 19.40
N ASN A 100 -18.23 0.60 19.83
CA ASN A 100 -18.61 1.79 19.06
C ASN A 100 -17.46 2.81 18.95
N ASP A 101 -16.26 2.44 19.39
CA ASP A 101 -15.06 3.27 19.40
C ASP A 101 -14.30 3.24 18.06
N THR A 102 -14.83 2.55 17.06
CA THR A 102 -14.31 2.48 15.68
C THR A 102 -15.34 2.98 14.67
N ASP A 103 -14.92 3.20 13.43
CA ASP A 103 -15.78 3.72 12.36
C ASP A 103 -17.08 2.91 12.14
N ASN A 104 -17.04 1.60 12.44
CA ASN A 104 -18.17 0.69 12.25
C ASN A 104 -18.52 -0.01 13.58
N PRO A 105 -19.61 0.35 14.27
CA PRO A 105 -20.11 -0.40 15.41
C PRO A 105 -20.28 -1.90 15.13
N HIS A 106 -19.77 -2.72 16.04
CA HIS A 106 -19.73 -4.16 15.89
C HIS A 106 -19.80 -4.89 17.23
N CYS A 107 -20.28 -6.13 17.19
CA CYS A 107 -20.32 -7.01 18.35
C CYS A 107 -19.21 -8.07 18.26
N HIS A 108 -18.31 -8.06 19.23
CA HIS A 108 -17.40 -9.16 19.48
C HIS A 108 -18.11 -10.28 20.23
N VAL A 109 -17.81 -11.53 19.86
CA VAL A 109 -18.37 -12.72 20.50
C VAL A 109 -17.24 -13.65 20.88
N CYS A 110 -17.23 -14.14 22.11
CA CYS A 110 -16.42 -15.29 22.52
C CYS A 110 -17.34 -16.46 22.82
N LEU A 111 -17.30 -17.51 21.99
CA LEU A 111 -18.14 -18.70 22.10
C LEU A 111 -17.32 -19.89 22.62
N LYS A 112 -17.81 -20.56 23.66
CA LYS A 112 -17.20 -21.78 24.19
C LYS A 112 -17.49 -22.96 23.26
N VAL A 113 -16.44 -23.70 22.86
CA VAL A 113 -16.55 -24.80 21.88
C VAL A 113 -17.26 -26.02 22.46
N ALA A 114 -17.02 -26.33 23.72
CA ALA A 114 -17.75 -27.38 24.41
C ALA A 114 -19.02 -26.80 25.03
N ASP A 115 -20.14 -27.46 24.79
CA ASP A 115 -21.41 -27.12 25.42
C ASP A 115 -21.44 -27.57 26.90
N LYS A 116 -22.54 -27.28 27.59
CA LYS A 116 -22.76 -27.69 28.99
C LYS A 116 -22.67 -29.20 29.24
N ASN A 117 -22.89 -30.02 28.20
CA ASN A 117 -22.84 -31.48 28.26
C ASN A 117 -21.47 -32.04 27.79
N GLY A 118 -20.52 -31.18 27.42
CA GLY A 118 -19.22 -31.55 26.89
C GLY A 118 -19.19 -31.89 25.40
N LYS A 119 -20.32 -31.81 24.69
CA LYS A 119 -20.36 -31.95 23.24
C LYS A 119 -19.67 -30.76 22.59
N ARG A 120 -18.77 -31.04 21.66
CA ARG A 120 -17.95 -30.02 21.00
C ARG A 120 -18.55 -29.63 19.66
N ILE A 121 -18.65 -28.33 19.40
CA ILE A 121 -19.02 -27.81 18.09
C ILE A 121 -17.81 -27.72 17.16
N ASN A 122 -18.05 -27.88 15.86
CA ASN A 122 -17.02 -27.70 14.82
C ASN A 122 -17.62 -26.93 13.63
N PRO A 123 -17.75 -25.59 13.72
CA PRO A 123 -18.38 -24.79 12.68
C PRO A 123 -17.67 -24.95 11.33
N LYS A 124 -18.43 -25.40 10.33
CA LYS A 124 -18.01 -25.57 8.94
C LYS A 124 -18.43 -24.37 8.11
N LYS A 125 -18.03 -24.37 6.84
CA LYS A 125 -18.37 -23.31 5.88
C LYS A 125 -19.88 -23.11 5.71
N ALA A 126 -20.68 -24.18 5.75
CA ALA A 126 -22.13 -24.11 5.70
C ALA A 126 -22.71 -23.38 6.93
N ASP A 127 -22.19 -23.67 8.12
CA ASP A 127 -22.61 -23.02 9.36
C ASP A 127 -22.34 -21.51 9.34
N LEU A 128 -21.29 -21.06 8.65
CA LEU A 128 -21.03 -19.63 8.44
C LEU A 128 -22.09 -18.97 7.55
N ALA A 129 -22.68 -19.69 6.60
CA ALA A 129 -23.76 -19.16 5.78
C ALA A 129 -25.05 -19.07 6.61
N ASN A 130 -25.34 -20.10 7.40
CA ASN A 130 -26.47 -20.14 8.32
C ASN A 130 -26.36 -19.04 9.39
N LEU A 131 -25.19 -18.83 9.99
CA LEU A 131 -24.95 -17.73 10.94
C LEU A 131 -25.27 -16.36 10.34
N ARG A 132 -24.92 -16.12 9.07
CA ARG A 132 -25.25 -14.86 8.39
C ARG A 132 -26.75 -14.72 8.14
N ALA A 133 -27.39 -15.79 7.67
CA ALA A 133 -28.83 -15.81 7.41
C ALA A 133 -29.63 -15.61 8.70
N GLU A 134 -29.31 -16.36 9.76
CA GLU A 134 -29.94 -16.22 11.07
C GLU A 134 -29.72 -14.83 11.67
N PHE A 135 -28.53 -14.25 11.51
CA PHE A 135 -28.28 -12.88 11.96
C PHE A 135 -29.15 -11.85 11.22
N ALA A 136 -29.29 -11.99 9.90
CA ALA A 136 -30.19 -11.13 9.14
C ALA A 136 -31.65 -11.33 9.57
N ASN A 137 -32.10 -12.57 9.78
CA ASN A 137 -33.44 -12.88 10.26
C ASN A 137 -33.71 -12.27 11.64
N ALA A 138 -32.78 -12.42 12.59
CA ALA A 138 -32.89 -11.85 13.93
C ALA A 138 -32.94 -10.32 13.92
N LEU A 139 -32.20 -9.66 13.01
CA LEU A 139 -32.30 -8.21 12.80
C LEU A 139 -33.69 -7.82 12.24
N ASN A 140 -34.18 -8.55 11.24
CA ASN A 140 -35.49 -8.30 10.64
C ASN A 140 -36.64 -8.45 11.65
N GLU A 141 -36.58 -9.44 12.53
CA GLU A 141 -37.54 -9.62 13.63
C GLU A 141 -37.58 -8.43 14.60
N LEU A 142 -36.45 -7.72 14.76
CA LEU A 142 -36.34 -6.51 15.57
C LEU A 142 -36.65 -5.23 14.78
N GLY A 143 -37.13 -5.36 13.54
CA GLY A 143 -37.50 -4.27 12.65
C GLY A 143 -36.30 -3.57 12.00
N ILE A 144 -35.14 -4.23 11.90
CA ILE A 144 -33.97 -3.73 11.17
C ILE A 144 -33.86 -4.50 9.86
N GLU A 145 -34.07 -3.82 8.74
CA GLU A 145 -33.97 -4.45 7.42
C GLU A 145 -32.54 -4.91 7.15
N ALA A 146 -32.36 -6.23 7.09
CA ALA A 146 -31.07 -6.85 6.88
C ALA A 146 -31.19 -8.03 5.91
N LYS A 147 -30.23 -8.11 4.98
CA LYS A 147 -30.12 -9.22 4.03
C LYS A 147 -28.74 -9.85 4.10
N ALA A 148 -28.69 -11.15 4.34
CA ALA A 148 -27.47 -11.92 4.25
C ALA A 148 -27.08 -12.14 2.77
N THR A 149 -26.03 -11.47 2.30
CA THR A 149 -25.53 -11.66 0.93
C THR A 149 -24.16 -12.34 0.91
N ASN A 150 -23.99 -13.37 0.10
CA ASN A 150 -22.65 -13.85 -0.26
C ASN A 150 -22.08 -12.99 -1.39
N LYS A 151 -20.76 -12.75 -1.41
CA LYS A 151 -20.09 -11.93 -2.44
C LYS A 151 -20.51 -12.31 -3.87
N LYS A 152 -20.55 -13.63 -4.17
CA LYS A 152 -20.99 -14.11 -5.50
C LYS A 152 -22.44 -13.75 -5.81
N GLN A 153 -23.35 -13.92 -4.85
CA GLN A 153 -24.76 -13.57 -5.02
C GLN A 153 -24.92 -12.05 -5.19
N ARG A 154 -24.21 -11.25 -4.38
CA ARG A 154 -24.24 -9.80 -4.49
C ARG A 154 -23.69 -9.30 -5.83
N GLU A 155 -22.63 -9.93 -6.35
CA GLU A 155 -22.11 -9.62 -7.69
C GLU A 155 -23.14 -9.92 -8.79
N VAL A 156 -23.86 -11.05 -8.70
CA VAL A 156 -24.95 -11.38 -9.63
C VAL A 156 -26.11 -10.39 -9.49
N GLU A 157 -26.55 -10.08 -8.28
CA GLU A 157 -27.63 -9.11 -8.02
C GLU A 157 -27.26 -7.72 -8.52
N ILE A 158 -26.03 -7.24 -8.28
CA ILE A 158 -25.56 -5.95 -8.81
C ILE A 158 -25.58 -5.97 -10.35
N ASN A 159 -25.16 -7.07 -10.98
CA ASN A 159 -25.19 -7.19 -12.43
C ASN A 159 -26.64 -7.21 -12.96
N GLN A 160 -27.56 -7.86 -12.25
CA GLN A 160 -28.99 -7.90 -12.58
C GLN A 160 -29.65 -6.53 -12.37
N GLU A 161 -29.49 -5.89 -11.21
CA GLU A 161 -29.96 -4.53 -10.93
C GLU A 161 -29.42 -3.53 -11.97
N PHE A 162 -28.15 -3.64 -12.35
CA PHE A 162 -27.56 -2.83 -13.40
C PHE A 162 -28.21 -3.09 -14.76
N SER A 163 -28.47 -4.35 -15.11
CA SER A 163 -29.16 -4.71 -16.36
C SER A 163 -30.62 -4.24 -16.40
N VAL A 164 -31.35 -4.27 -15.29
CA VAL A 164 -32.74 -3.80 -15.20
C VAL A 164 -32.79 -2.26 -15.29
N LYS A 165 -31.91 -1.55 -14.57
CA LYS A 165 -31.83 -0.08 -14.66
C LYS A 165 -31.40 0.41 -16.05
N LEU A 166 -30.58 -0.37 -16.76
CA LEU A 166 -30.25 -0.12 -18.17
C LEU A 166 -31.44 -0.31 -19.12
N ASN A 167 -32.38 -1.21 -18.77
CA ASN A 167 -33.57 -1.50 -19.58
C ASN A 167 -34.72 -0.51 -19.31
N THR A 168 -34.89 0.01 -18.10
CA THR A 168 -35.96 0.97 -17.77
C THR A 168 -35.74 2.37 -18.37
N ASN A 169 -34.50 2.74 -18.68
CA ASN A 169 -34.14 4.09 -19.13
C ASN A 169 -33.75 4.20 -20.60
N ASN A 170 -34.16 3.28 -21.49
CA ASN A 170 -33.78 3.36 -22.91
C ASN A 170 -34.88 2.92 -23.87
N GLU A 171 -35.84 3.81 -24.14
CA GLU A 171 -35.96 4.26 -25.53
C GLU A 171 -34.94 5.38 -25.73
N ILE A 172 -34.03 5.20 -26.69
CA ILE A 172 -32.93 6.12 -27.03
C ILE A 172 -31.76 6.12 -26.02
N ASN A 173 -30.87 5.13 -26.16
CA ASN A 173 -29.40 5.22 -26.08
C ASN A 173 -28.83 3.86 -25.65
N GLN A 174 -28.39 3.06 -26.62
CA GLN A 174 -27.57 1.89 -26.34
C GLN A 174 -26.25 2.34 -25.67
N ALA A 175 -26.26 2.47 -24.35
CA ALA A 175 -25.05 2.71 -23.58
C ALA A 175 -24.12 1.52 -23.84
N PRO A 176 -22.92 1.74 -24.42
CA PRO A 176 -22.06 0.64 -24.79
C PRO A 176 -21.70 -0.11 -23.50
N LYS A 177 -21.98 -1.42 -23.48
CA LYS A 177 -21.58 -2.34 -22.40
C LYS A 177 -20.10 -2.07 -22.06
N ILE A 178 -19.85 -1.42 -20.93
CA ILE A 178 -18.50 -0.98 -20.54
C ILE A 178 -17.63 -2.22 -20.35
N LYS A 179 -16.76 -2.50 -21.32
CA LYS A 179 -15.83 -3.62 -21.28
C LYS A 179 -14.83 -3.43 -20.15
N MET A 180 -14.47 -4.52 -19.46
CA MET A 180 -13.48 -4.49 -18.39
C MET A 180 -12.17 -3.81 -18.85
N HIS A 181 -11.67 -2.88 -18.03
CA HIS A 181 -10.46 -2.08 -18.26
C HIS A 181 -10.52 -1.03 -19.38
N TYR A 182 -11.71 -0.69 -19.86
CA TYR A 182 -11.92 0.52 -20.67
C TYR A 182 -12.39 1.65 -19.76
N TYR A 183 -11.68 2.75 -19.76
CA TYR A 183 -11.94 3.91 -18.91
C TYR A 183 -12.27 5.13 -19.75
N GLN A 184 -13.13 6.00 -19.23
CA GLN A 184 -13.50 7.25 -19.90
C GLN A 184 -12.29 8.19 -19.91
N VAL A 185 -11.82 8.57 -21.10
CA VAL A 185 -10.72 9.51 -21.29
C VAL A 185 -11.21 10.90 -20.95
N MET A 186 -10.57 11.55 -19.98
CA MET A 186 -10.95 12.88 -19.51
C MET A 186 -10.19 13.95 -20.30
N ASP A 187 -8.85 13.84 -20.33
CA ASP A 187 -7.99 14.79 -21.01
C ASP A 187 -6.63 14.15 -21.36
N PHE A 188 -5.92 14.74 -22.32
CA PHE A 188 -4.59 14.32 -22.73
C PHE A 188 -3.84 15.48 -23.37
N GLY A 189 -2.51 15.44 -23.33
CA GLY A 189 -1.67 16.44 -23.98
C GLY A 189 -0.22 16.44 -23.51
N GLU A 190 0.53 17.43 -23.98
CA GLU A 190 1.89 17.68 -23.51
C GLU A 190 1.87 18.48 -22.22
N ALA A 191 2.64 18.03 -21.23
CA ALA A 191 2.86 18.76 -19.98
C ALA A 191 4.23 18.43 -19.39
N ASN A 192 4.68 19.24 -18.42
CA ASN A 192 5.78 18.84 -17.56
C ASN A 192 5.42 17.55 -16.84
N TYR A 193 6.35 16.60 -16.74
CA TYR A 193 6.09 15.32 -16.09
C TYR A 193 5.52 15.52 -14.68
N GLN A 194 4.41 14.82 -14.39
CA GLN A 194 3.64 14.96 -13.14
C GLN A 194 3.16 16.39 -12.86
N PHE A 195 3.01 17.21 -13.90
CA PHE A 195 2.64 18.63 -13.81
C PHE A 195 3.59 19.44 -12.91
N SER A 196 4.89 19.09 -12.88
CA SER A 196 5.88 19.85 -12.11
C SER A 196 5.97 21.31 -12.57
N THR A 197 6.06 22.21 -11.59
CA THR A 197 6.26 23.66 -11.77
C THR A 197 7.74 24.04 -11.98
N ASP A 198 8.66 23.08 -11.92
CA ASP A 198 10.08 23.35 -12.05
C ASP A 198 10.43 23.77 -13.48
N LYS A 199 11.24 24.83 -13.61
CA LYS A 199 11.70 25.34 -14.92
C LYS A 199 12.54 24.31 -15.71
N ASN A 200 13.15 23.36 -15.01
CA ASN A 200 13.97 22.28 -15.59
C ASN A 200 13.19 20.97 -15.74
N ALA A 201 11.87 20.96 -15.50
CA ALA A 201 11.06 19.76 -15.63
C ALA A 201 11.05 19.29 -17.09
N LYS A 202 11.19 17.97 -17.28
CA LYS A 202 11.12 17.37 -18.61
C LYS A 202 9.67 17.33 -19.08
N LYS A 203 9.43 17.76 -20.32
CA LYS A 203 8.14 17.59 -21.00
C LYS A 203 7.88 16.11 -21.29
N SER A 204 6.64 15.69 -21.13
CA SER A 204 6.15 14.36 -21.46
C SER A 204 4.69 14.47 -21.93
N TYR A 205 4.15 13.41 -22.51
CA TYR A 205 2.74 13.34 -22.86
C TYR A 205 1.97 12.61 -21.76
N TYR A 206 0.77 13.09 -21.44
CA TYR A 206 -0.10 12.48 -20.44
C TYR A 206 -1.46 12.11 -21.03
N VAL A 207 -2.08 11.11 -20.41
CA VAL A 207 -3.49 10.77 -20.62
C VAL A 207 -4.13 10.57 -19.26
N SER A 208 -5.24 11.26 -19.02
CA SER A 208 -6.03 11.16 -17.81
C SER A 208 -7.37 10.47 -18.11
N TYR A 209 -7.78 9.56 -17.21
CA TYR A 209 -9.03 8.83 -17.37
C TYR A 209 -9.73 8.62 -16.02
N LYS A 210 -11.06 8.49 -16.08
CA LYS A 210 -11.93 8.33 -14.91
C LYS A 210 -12.01 6.85 -14.52
N THR A 211 -11.58 6.54 -13.30
CA THR A 211 -11.71 5.20 -12.68
C THR A 211 -12.72 5.24 -11.54
N LYS A 212 -13.11 4.06 -11.01
CA LYS A 212 -13.95 3.96 -9.81
C LYS A 212 -13.32 4.63 -8.57
N LYS A 213 -11.99 4.81 -8.54
CA LYS A 213 -11.23 5.41 -7.44
C LYS A 213 -10.96 6.92 -7.64
N GLY A 214 -11.40 7.49 -8.76
CA GLY A 214 -11.10 8.88 -9.14
C GLY A 214 -10.31 9.00 -10.45
N ILE A 215 -9.81 10.19 -10.73
CA ILE A 215 -9.05 10.52 -11.94
C ILE A 215 -7.63 9.96 -11.82
N THR A 216 -7.21 9.15 -12.78
CA THR A 216 -5.85 8.58 -12.86
C THR A 216 -5.16 9.11 -14.11
N THR A 217 -3.88 9.49 -13.97
CA THR A 217 -3.06 10.00 -15.08
C THR A 217 -1.89 9.07 -15.36
N ILE A 218 -1.76 8.64 -16.61
CA ILE A 218 -0.59 7.90 -17.11
C ILE A 218 0.31 8.84 -17.91
N TRP A 219 1.60 8.52 -17.95
CA TRP A 219 2.63 9.37 -18.56
C TRP A 219 3.53 8.55 -19.49
N GLY A 220 3.90 9.13 -20.63
CA GLY A 220 4.85 8.54 -21.56
C GLY A 220 4.85 9.27 -22.90
N GLN A 221 6.02 9.50 -23.49
CA GLN A 221 6.15 10.20 -24.78
C GLN A 221 5.42 9.47 -25.93
N ASP A 222 5.44 8.13 -25.93
CA ASP A 222 4.78 7.34 -26.98
C ASP A 222 3.23 7.41 -26.93
N LEU A 223 2.64 7.93 -25.84
CA LEU A 223 1.19 8.12 -25.75
C LEU A 223 0.68 9.16 -26.77
N GLU A 224 1.50 10.14 -27.14
CA GLU A 224 1.15 11.13 -28.16
C GLU A 224 0.83 10.45 -29.49
N ARG A 225 1.75 9.57 -29.94
CA ARG A 225 1.58 8.76 -31.15
C ARG A 225 0.29 7.95 -31.07
N VAL A 226 0.10 7.23 -29.97
CA VAL A 226 -1.06 6.35 -29.77
C VAL A 226 -2.39 7.12 -29.84
N VAL A 227 -2.47 8.27 -29.18
CA VAL A 227 -3.66 9.12 -29.18
C VAL A 227 -3.93 9.70 -30.56
N ARG A 228 -2.89 10.19 -31.25
CA ARG A 228 -2.98 10.78 -32.59
C ARG A 228 -3.39 9.76 -33.65
N GLU A 229 -2.71 8.61 -33.70
CA GLU A 229 -2.96 7.56 -34.69
C GLU A 229 -4.33 6.92 -34.53
N ASN A 230 -4.78 6.73 -33.29
CA ASN A 230 -6.10 6.15 -33.02
C ASN A 230 -7.21 7.21 -32.91
N LYS A 231 -6.90 8.49 -33.15
CA LYS A 231 -7.86 9.62 -33.08
C LYS A 231 -8.74 9.51 -31.83
N VAL A 232 -8.10 9.36 -30.68
CA VAL A 232 -8.81 9.23 -29.40
C VAL A 232 -9.42 10.58 -29.04
N LEU A 233 -10.70 10.59 -28.69
CA LEU A 233 -11.42 11.79 -28.29
C LEU A 233 -11.63 11.84 -26.77
N ARG A 234 -11.77 13.05 -26.24
CA ARG A 234 -12.19 13.26 -24.85
C ARG A 234 -13.62 12.74 -24.70
N GLY A 235 -13.87 11.99 -23.63
CA GLY A 235 -15.16 11.34 -23.36
C GLY A 235 -15.28 9.91 -23.89
N GLU A 236 -14.41 9.46 -24.80
CA GLU A 236 -14.41 8.07 -25.28
C GLU A 236 -13.93 7.09 -24.20
N TYR A 237 -14.36 5.83 -24.31
CA TYR A 237 -13.89 4.76 -23.45
C TYR A 237 -12.74 4.02 -24.12
N ALA A 238 -11.55 4.07 -23.51
CA ALA A 238 -10.34 3.51 -24.06
C ALA A 238 -9.57 2.67 -23.05
N ARG A 239 -8.85 1.65 -23.55
CA ARG A 239 -7.93 0.82 -22.80
C ARG A 239 -6.52 1.02 -23.32
N PHE A 240 -5.69 1.69 -22.52
CA PHE A 240 -4.26 1.84 -22.80
C PHE A 240 -3.49 0.66 -22.20
N LYS A 241 -2.56 0.08 -22.97
CA LYS A 241 -1.72 -1.03 -22.53
C LYS A 241 -0.31 -0.89 -23.10
N ILE A 242 0.68 -1.23 -22.29
CA ILE A 242 2.07 -1.38 -22.75
C ILE A 242 2.16 -2.74 -23.47
N VAL A 243 2.48 -2.71 -24.77
CA VAL A 243 2.58 -3.91 -25.61
C VAL A 243 4.03 -4.37 -25.79
N GLY A 244 5.01 -3.47 -25.60
CA GLY A 244 6.43 -3.75 -25.79
C GLY A 244 7.34 -2.70 -25.16
N GLN A 245 8.63 -2.81 -25.43
CA GLN A 245 9.65 -1.84 -25.04
C GLN A 245 10.62 -1.65 -26.20
N GLU A 246 10.94 -0.39 -26.51
CA GLU A 246 11.93 -0.02 -27.51
C GLU A 246 13.21 0.42 -26.79
N GLU A 247 14.36 -0.06 -27.27
CA GLU A 247 15.67 0.39 -26.80
C GLU A 247 16.07 1.65 -27.57
N TYR A 248 16.45 2.70 -26.84
CA TYR A 248 16.98 3.93 -27.43
C TYR A 248 18.30 4.30 -26.78
N GLU A 249 19.19 4.85 -27.57
CA GLU A 249 20.53 5.21 -27.14
C GLU A 249 20.59 6.70 -26.79
N ILE A 250 21.11 7.02 -25.61
CA ILE A 250 21.42 8.40 -25.24
C ILE A 250 22.92 8.57 -25.11
N LYS A 251 23.45 9.68 -25.64
CA LYS A 251 24.82 10.11 -25.37
C LYS A 251 24.87 10.78 -23.99
N ARG A 252 25.77 10.31 -23.13
CA ARG A 252 26.01 10.90 -21.81
C ARG A 252 27.50 11.03 -21.55
N LYS A 253 27.92 12.14 -20.97
CA LYS A 253 29.28 12.28 -20.43
C LYS A 253 29.39 11.48 -19.13
N ALA A 254 30.31 10.52 -19.10
CA ALA A 254 30.64 9.74 -17.90
C ALA A 254 32.14 9.85 -17.63
N LYS A 255 32.52 9.84 -16.35
CA LYS A 255 33.93 9.92 -15.95
C LYS A 255 34.51 8.50 -15.97
N ILE A 256 35.37 8.21 -16.94
CA ILE A 256 36.11 6.94 -17.06
C ILE A 256 37.58 7.27 -16.91
N ASN A 257 38.28 6.60 -15.99
CA ASN A 257 39.70 6.85 -15.67
C ASN A 257 40.01 8.34 -15.41
N ASN A 258 39.19 8.99 -14.59
CA ASN A 258 39.29 10.40 -14.22
C ASN A 258 39.19 11.43 -15.36
N LYS A 259 38.87 11.00 -16.60
CA LYS A 259 38.60 11.86 -17.76
C LYS A 259 37.12 11.78 -18.15
N TRP A 260 36.53 12.89 -18.58
CA TRP A 260 35.17 12.91 -19.11
C TRP A 260 35.16 12.32 -20.51
N GLN A 261 34.40 11.25 -20.71
CA GLN A 261 34.22 10.60 -22.02
C GLN A 261 32.74 10.54 -22.36
N GLU A 262 32.41 10.66 -23.64
CA GLU A 262 31.06 10.45 -24.15
C GLU A 262 30.78 8.95 -24.27
N VAL A 263 29.78 8.48 -23.54
CA VAL A 263 29.37 7.08 -23.51
C VAL A 263 27.94 6.99 -24.03
N ILE A 264 27.69 6.00 -24.88
CA ILE A 264 26.33 5.64 -25.29
C ILE A 264 25.72 4.74 -24.22
N LYS A 265 24.60 5.19 -23.64
CA LYS A 265 23.80 4.37 -22.72
C LYS A 265 22.50 3.96 -23.40
N THR A 266 22.27 2.66 -23.49
CA THR A 266 20.98 2.10 -23.92
C THR A 266 19.95 2.22 -22.80
N LEU A 267 18.83 2.87 -23.08
CA LEU A 267 17.66 3.00 -22.23
C LEU A 267 16.45 2.32 -22.88
N LYS A 268 15.43 2.02 -22.09
CA LYS A 268 14.19 1.38 -22.56
C LYS A 268 13.03 2.37 -22.41
N LYS A 269 12.26 2.58 -23.48
CA LYS A 269 10.99 3.31 -23.45
C LYS A 269 9.83 2.33 -23.71
N PRO A 270 8.71 2.43 -22.97
CA PRO A 270 7.56 1.57 -23.19
C PRO A 270 6.86 1.92 -24.51
N ILE A 271 6.44 0.91 -25.26
CA ILE A 271 5.58 1.04 -26.44
C ILE A 271 4.14 0.85 -25.98
N TRP A 272 3.31 1.86 -26.21
CA TRP A 272 1.90 1.88 -25.85
C TRP A 272 1.03 1.53 -27.06
N GLU A 273 -0.11 0.93 -26.78
CA GLU A 273 -1.23 0.77 -27.72
C GLU A 273 -2.55 1.07 -27.00
N VAL A 274 -3.57 1.44 -27.78
CA VAL A 274 -4.91 1.75 -27.28
C VAL A 274 -5.96 0.97 -28.06
N SER A 275 -6.94 0.43 -27.32
CA SER A 275 -8.19 -0.03 -27.90
C SER A 275 -9.30 0.90 -27.45
N VAL A 276 -10.14 1.36 -28.37
CA VAL A 276 -11.27 2.26 -28.10
C VAL A 276 -12.57 1.51 -28.35
N ILE A 277 -13.54 1.63 -27.46
CA ILE A 277 -14.86 1.00 -27.62
C ILE A 277 -15.48 1.48 -28.94
N GLY A 278 -15.97 0.54 -29.76
CA GLY A 278 -16.52 0.80 -31.10
C GLY A 278 -15.50 0.75 -32.24
N ARG A 279 -14.20 0.85 -31.94
CA ARG A 279 -13.08 0.77 -32.89
C ARG A 279 -11.97 -0.11 -32.32
N GLU A 280 -12.37 -1.30 -31.86
CA GLU A 280 -11.53 -2.13 -31.01
C GLU A 280 -10.38 -2.77 -31.79
N LYS A 281 -9.21 -2.81 -31.16
CA LYS A 281 -8.01 -3.45 -31.68
C LYS A 281 -7.48 -4.47 -30.67
N ASP A 282 -7.03 -5.61 -31.17
CA ASP A 282 -6.37 -6.61 -30.34
C ASP A 282 -4.99 -6.13 -29.89
N LEU A 283 -4.84 -5.88 -28.59
CA LEU A 283 -3.60 -5.43 -27.95
C LEU A 283 -2.62 -6.59 -27.74
N LYS A 284 -2.09 -7.15 -28.84
CA LYS A 284 -1.12 -8.25 -28.85
C LYS A 284 0.22 -7.82 -28.26
N GLN A 285 0.83 -8.70 -27.46
CA GLN A 285 2.12 -8.45 -26.84
C GLN A 285 3.24 -8.68 -27.87
N ILE A 286 4.17 -7.74 -27.99
CA ILE A 286 5.36 -7.90 -28.82
C ILE A 286 6.36 -8.76 -28.03
N ASN A 287 6.77 -9.90 -28.59
CA ASN A 287 7.73 -10.80 -27.95
C ASN A 287 9.06 -10.08 -27.71
N LYS A 288 9.62 -10.24 -26.50
CA LYS A 288 10.90 -9.63 -26.13
C LYS A 288 12.03 -10.27 -26.94
N ALA A 289 12.78 -9.48 -27.70
CA ALA A 289 14.06 -9.93 -28.23
C ALA A 289 15.04 -10.24 -27.07
N LYS A 290 15.77 -11.36 -27.14
CA LYS A 290 16.76 -11.77 -26.14
C LYS A 290 17.79 -10.64 -25.95
N THR A 291 17.88 -10.11 -24.73
CA THR A 291 18.75 -8.98 -24.40
C THR A 291 20.21 -9.44 -24.33
N THR A 292 21.05 -9.09 -25.31
CA THR A 292 22.51 -9.14 -25.16
C THR A 292 23.00 -7.74 -24.81
N LYS A 293 23.50 -7.53 -23.58
CA LYS A 293 24.12 -6.25 -23.20
C LYS A 293 25.38 -6.06 -24.04
N LYS A 294 25.39 -5.10 -24.97
CA LYS A 294 26.59 -4.61 -25.64
C LYS A 294 26.67 -3.10 -25.43
N TYR A 295 27.56 -2.66 -24.55
CA TYR A 295 27.99 -1.26 -24.58
C TYR A 295 28.95 -1.12 -25.78
N LYS A 296 28.74 -0.12 -26.64
CA LYS A 296 29.73 0.27 -27.65
C LYS A 296 30.43 1.53 -27.16
N ILE A 297 31.74 1.44 -26.94
CA ILE A 297 32.60 2.61 -26.79
C ILE A 297 32.73 3.22 -28.19
N ILE A 298 32.42 4.51 -28.33
CA ILE A 298 32.74 5.24 -29.57
C ILE A 298 34.26 5.45 -29.53
N GLN A 299 35.01 4.64 -30.28
CA GLN A 299 36.39 4.99 -30.59
C GLN A 299 36.36 6.20 -31.52
N ASP A 300 36.98 7.28 -31.10
CA ASP A 300 37.31 8.40 -31.97
C ASP A 300 38.23 7.87 -33.08
N LYS A 301 37.80 7.97 -34.34
CA LYS A 301 38.66 7.64 -35.48
C LYS A 301 39.59 8.84 -35.73
N GLY A 302 40.85 8.68 -35.35
CA GLY A 302 41.97 9.58 -35.63
C GLY A 302 42.57 10.08 -34.31
N VAL A 303 43.72 9.59 -33.85
CA VAL A 303 45.02 9.52 -34.53
C VAL A 303 45.73 8.21 -34.14
N ASN A 304 46.24 7.50 -35.13
CA ASN A 304 47.18 6.38 -34.97
C ASN A 304 48.33 6.78 -34.04
N ASN A 305 48.47 6.14 -32.88
CA ASN A 305 49.71 6.17 -32.08
C ASN A 305 50.01 4.84 -31.36
N GLU A 306 49.44 3.73 -31.83
CA GLU A 306 49.95 2.39 -31.51
C GLU A 306 51.01 1.98 -32.53
N ARG A 307 52.22 2.56 -32.43
CA ARG A 307 53.45 1.96 -32.98
C ARG A 307 54.77 2.60 -32.48
N ASP A 308 54.74 3.75 -31.80
CA ASP A 308 55.97 4.42 -31.36
C ASP A 308 56.40 4.17 -29.90
N TYR A 309 55.49 3.73 -29.03
CA TYR A 309 55.82 3.59 -27.60
C TYR A 309 56.68 2.37 -27.24
N THR A 310 56.81 1.38 -28.13
CA THR A 310 57.53 0.14 -27.81
C THR A 310 58.97 0.13 -28.34
N LYS A 311 59.30 0.93 -29.37
CA LYS A 311 60.69 1.04 -29.89
C LYS A 311 61.51 2.07 -29.10
N GLN A 312 60.99 3.26 -28.85
CA GLN A 312 61.71 4.31 -28.10
C GLN A 312 61.96 3.93 -26.63
N TYR A 313 61.02 3.24 -26.00
CA TYR A 313 61.19 2.74 -24.63
C TYR A 313 62.28 1.67 -24.55
N ARG A 314 62.34 0.75 -25.53
CA ARG A 314 63.38 -0.29 -25.59
C ARG A 314 64.78 0.30 -25.86
N GLN A 315 64.87 1.36 -26.66
CA GLN A 315 66.13 2.08 -26.92
C GLN A 315 66.60 2.87 -25.69
N ARG A 316 65.67 3.48 -24.94
CA ARG A 316 65.96 4.26 -23.72
C ARG A 316 66.40 3.38 -22.55
N VAL A 317 65.77 2.21 -22.37
CA VAL A 317 66.17 1.23 -21.34
C VAL A 317 67.55 0.62 -21.63
N LEU A 318 67.91 0.42 -22.91
CA LEU A 318 69.26 -0.01 -23.29
C LEU A 318 70.33 1.09 -23.08
N GLN A 319 69.97 2.37 -23.23
CA GLN A 319 70.84 3.51 -22.90
C GLN A 319 71.02 3.69 -21.38
N GLU A 320 69.95 3.53 -20.60
CA GLU A 320 69.98 3.68 -19.14
C GLU A 320 70.73 2.54 -18.43
N LEU A 321 70.74 1.33 -19.00
CA LEU A 321 71.54 0.20 -18.50
C LEU A 321 73.04 0.31 -18.83
N GLY A 322 73.44 1.18 -19.78
CA GLY A 322 74.84 1.45 -20.12
C GLY A 322 75.52 2.53 -19.26
N ASN A 323 74.74 3.39 -18.58
CA ASN A 323 75.26 4.58 -17.89
C ASN A 323 75.20 4.47 -16.36
N LYS A 324 75.51 3.29 -15.81
CA LYS A 324 75.91 3.15 -14.40
C LYS A 324 77.43 3.09 -14.28
N SER A 325 78.06 4.26 -14.24
CA SER A 325 79.25 4.47 -13.43
C SER A 325 79.43 5.96 -13.13
N THR A 326 79.72 6.25 -11.85
CA THR A 326 80.24 7.52 -11.28
C THR A 326 79.30 8.77 -11.28
N ILE A 327 79.12 9.62 -10.26
CA ILE A 327 79.68 9.84 -8.91
C ILE A 327 78.75 10.83 -8.15
N ARG A 328 78.60 10.59 -6.83
CA ARG A 328 78.38 11.42 -5.61
C ARG A 328 77.80 12.86 -5.56
N ARG A 329 77.00 13.05 -4.48
CA ARG A 329 76.84 14.19 -3.49
C ARG A 329 76.26 15.51 -4.05
N GLU A 330 75.44 16.31 -3.36
CA GLU A 330 75.42 16.71 -1.95
C GLU A 330 74.11 17.48 -1.57
N THR A 331 73.74 17.38 -0.28
CA THR A 331 73.04 18.33 0.64
C THR A 331 71.79 19.16 0.28
N ALA A 332 70.92 19.26 1.31
CA ALA A 332 69.63 19.93 1.37
C ALA A 332 69.69 21.41 1.83
N GLN A 333 68.67 22.21 1.49
CA GLN A 333 68.25 23.42 2.22
C GLN A 333 66.74 23.71 2.03
N GLU A 334 66.03 23.93 3.15
CA GLU A 334 64.64 24.41 3.25
C GLU A 334 64.53 25.91 2.98
N ARG A 335 63.39 26.43 2.46
CA ARG A 335 62.74 27.68 2.92
C ARG A 335 61.23 27.76 2.61
N ASN A 336 60.51 28.21 3.64
CA ASN A 336 59.11 28.63 3.75
C ASN A 336 58.77 29.91 2.95
N SER A 337 57.54 30.04 2.44
CA SER A 337 56.88 31.36 2.33
C SER A 337 55.34 31.25 2.17
N MET A 338 54.63 32.01 3.01
CA MET A 338 53.17 32.20 3.05
C MET A 338 52.76 33.47 2.28
N ARG A 339 51.56 33.50 1.68
CA ARG A 339 50.83 34.76 1.42
C ARG A 339 49.30 34.58 1.35
N ILE A 340 48.61 35.58 1.92
CA ILE A 340 47.18 35.70 2.28
C ILE A 340 46.44 36.61 1.26
N LEU A 341 45.09 36.51 1.16
CA LEU A 341 44.03 37.57 0.99
C LEU A 341 42.84 37.03 0.14
N SER A 342 41.55 37.37 0.27
CA SER A 342 40.73 38.29 1.13
C SER A 342 39.23 37.90 1.02
N LYS A 343 38.35 38.42 1.91
CA LYS A 343 36.87 38.21 1.99
C LYS A 343 36.12 39.51 1.67
N GLN A 344 34.99 39.47 0.94
CA GLN A 344 33.77 40.30 1.17
C GLN A 344 32.48 39.70 0.53
N PRO A 345 31.25 40.02 1.03
CA PRO A 345 29.98 39.35 0.70
C PRO A 345 28.99 40.22 -0.12
N MET A 346 27.92 39.62 -0.67
CA MET A 346 26.83 40.35 -1.35
C MET A 346 25.44 39.76 -1.06
N VAL A 347 24.53 40.61 -0.59
CA VAL A 347 23.10 40.36 -0.34
C VAL A 347 22.28 40.82 -1.55
N HIS A 348 21.17 40.15 -1.90
CA HIS A 348 20.08 40.85 -2.61
C HIS A 348 18.66 40.35 -2.25
N ASN A 349 17.78 41.33 -2.21
CA ASN A 349 16.41 41.44 -1.70
C ASN A 349 15.32 40.81 -2.61
N THR A 350 14.20 40.37 -2.03
CA THR A 350 13.09 39.67 -2.67
C THR A 350 11.86 40.58 -2.79
N LYS A 351 11.28 40.75 -4.00
CA LYS A 351 9.92 41.29 -4.17
C LYS A 351 8.93 40.16 -4.48
N ARG A 352 7.79 40.21 -3.78
CA ARG A 352 6.71 39.22 -3.71
C ARG A 352 5.64 39.58 -4.74
N THR A 353 5.39 38.71 -5.71
CA THR A 353 4.20 38.77 -6.59
C THR A 353 3.25 37.66 -6.17
N GLN A 354 2.07 38.01 -5.65
CA GLN A 354 1.00 37.04 -5.38
C GLN A 354 0.39 36.60 -6.72
N MET A 355 0.39 35.28 -6.98
CA MET A 355 -0.37 34.69 -8.08
C MET A 355 -1.46 33.76 -7.53
N LEU A 356 -2.65 33.91 -8.11
CA LEU A 356 -3.86 33.14 -7.85
C LEU A 356 -3.64 31.66 -8.20
N LEU A 357 -3.97 30.78 -7.26
CA LEU A 357 -3.85 29.32 -7.39
C LEU A 357 -4.98 28.73 -8.25
N HIS A 358 -4.62 27.77 -9.09
CA HIS A 358 -5.55 26.93 -9.86
C HIS A 358 -6.25 25.91 -8.93
N ILE A 359 -7.50 25.55 -9.23
CA ILE A 359 -8.41 24.77 -8.36
C ILE A 359 -7.81 23.44 -7.82
N ASN A 360 -6.95 22.77 -8.60
CA ASN A 360 -6.31 21.53 -8.16
C ASN A 360 -5.20 21.72 -7.11
N ALA A 361 -4.65 22.92 -6.97
CA ALA A 361 -3.69 23.25 -5.91
C ALA A 361 -4.38 23.58 -4.57
N LEU A 362 -5.66 24.00 -4.60
CA LEU A 362 -6.47 24.23 -3.40
C LEU A 362 -6.76 22.92 -2.66
N ASN A 363 -7.02 21.83 -3.40
CA ASN A 363 -7.27 20.51 -2.84
C ASN A 363 -6.03 19.88 -2.17
N GLN A 364 -4.82 20.22 -2.60
CA GLN A 364 -3.58 19.72 -1.98
C GLN A 364 -3.22 20.48 -0.69
N LEU A 365 -3.62 21.75 -0.57
CA LEU A 365 -3.43 22.55 0.65
C LEU A 365 -4.40 22.15 1.78
N GLN A 366 -5.60 21.68 1.47
CA GLN A 366 -6.57 21.21 2.48
C GLN A 366 -6.21 19.84 3.09
N GLN A 367 -5.35 19.04 2.46
CA GLN A 367 -4.94 17.73 2.98
C GLN A 367 -3.57 17.72 3.68
N GLY A 368 -2.94 18.90 3.84
CA GLY A 368 -1.55 19.05 4.28
C GLY A 368 -1.35 19.69 5.65
N LYS A 369 -2.22 19.50 6.66
CA LYS A 369 -1.90 19.82 8.06
C LYS A 369 -2.64 18.93 9.08
N ARG A 370 -1.87 18.06 9.74
CA ARG A 370 -1.99 17.45 11.09
C ARG A 370 -1.20 16.12 11.01
N GLY A 371 0.10 16.11 11.24
CA GLY A 371 0.75 16.34 12.54
C GLY A 371 1.32 15.00 13.01
N ARG A 372 2.60 14.74 12.75
CA ARG A 372 3.37 13.66 13.38
C ARG A 372 4.78 14.17 13.62
N THR A 373 5.11 14.43 14.88
CA THR A 373 6.46 14.74 15.34
C THR A 373 7.21 13.46 15.65
N ASP A 374 8.48 13.44 15.24
CA ASP A 374 9.41 12.32 15.32
C ASP A 374 9.84 11.95 16.75
N ASN A 375 10.26 10.69 16.84
CA ASN A 375 10.90 9.98 17.96
C ASN A 375 12.11 10.69 18.60
N SER A 376 12.31 10.43 19.89
CA SER A 376 13.65 10.17 20.43
C SER A 376 13.63 9.08 21.51
N LEU A 377 14.25 7.94 21.21
CA LEU A 377 14.68 6.90 22.15
C LEU A 377 15.98 7.34 22.83
N ARG A 378 16.08 7.19 24.16
CA ARG A 378 17.36 7.06 24.87
C ARG A 378 17.21 6.11 26.06
N TRP A 379 18.05 5.08 26.08
CA TRP A 379 18.28 4.18 27.20
C TRP A 379 19.24 4.81 28.20
N THR A 380 18.94 4.69 29.50
CA THR A 380 19.93 4.48 30.58
C THR A 380 19.28 3.81 31.78
N SER A 381 19.89 2.71 32.21
CA SER A 381 19.68 2.02 33.47
C SER A 381 20.26 2.82 34.64
N ALA A 382 19.52 2.95 35.75
CA ALA A 382 20.10 3.07 37.08
C ALA A 382 19.07 2.61 38.13
N ARG A 383 19.57 1.83 39.08
CA ARG A 383 18.89 1.21 40.21
C ARG A 383 18.20 2.27 41.10
N ASN A 384 17.01 1.95 41.60
CA ASN A 384 16.43 2.66 42.75
C ASN A 384 16.54 1.80 44.00
N ASN A 385 16.93 2.52 45.05
CA ASN A 385 17.18 2.12 46.42
C ASN A 385 16.12 1.23 47.06
N GLU A 386 16.62 0.24 47.79
CA GLU A 386 16.03 -0.27 49.02
C GLU A 386 15.89 0.87 50.03
N ILE A 387 14.69 1.00 50.60
CA ILE A 387 14.48 1.69 51.87
C ILE A 387 13.82 0.68 52.81
N THR A 388 14.59 0.21 53.79
CA THR A 388 14.08 -0.39 55.01
C THR A 388 14.69 0.30 56.23
N ARG A 389 13.79 0.80 57.09
CA ARG A 389 13.87 1.06 58.54
C ARG A 389 14.91 2.06 59.09
N ASN A 390 14.38 3.13 59.70
CA ASN A 390 14.49 3.41 61.13
C ASN A 390 13.35 4.35 61.56
N GLY A 391 12.69 4.02 62.67
CA GLY A 391 11.53 4.71 63.24
C GLY A 391 10.63 3.73 63.95
#